data_AF-A0A8C4WV99-F1
#
_entry.id   AF-A0A8C4WV99-F1
#
_cell.length_a   1.000
_cell.length_b   1.000
_cell.length_c   1.000
_cell.angle_alpha   90.00
_cell.angle_beta   90.00
_cell.angle_gamma   90.00
#
_symmetry.space_group_name_H-M   'P 1'
#
loop_
_entity.id
_entity.type
_entity.pdbx_description
1 polymer ?
#
loop_
_entity_poly.entity_id
_entity_poly.type
_entity_poly.pdbx_seq_one_letter_code
_entity_poly.pdbx_strand_id
1 'polypeptide(L)'
;MARENCRLLPALCLTVCFCLGFCTSVTAKGPHKKSTNKCPTPCLCSNENVYVRCTKVDQVPRYLPANATFLTFHNATFGEITNGTFSHFPSLHLILLKDSTFNIEGDAFKGLRKLQYLFIDNNNIQSISGNAFQGLKSLTHL
;
A
#
# COMPACT_ATOMS: atom_id res chain seq x y z
N MET A 1 -47.98 -31.64 7.08
CA MET A 1 -47.95 -30.31 7.73
C MET A 1 -46.50 -29.84 7.77
N ALA A 2 -46.27 -28.57 7.40
CA ALA A 2 -45.04 -27.73 7.50
C ALA A 2 -43.72 -28.33 6.98
N ARG A 3 -43.18 -28.00 5.79
CA ARG A 3 -42.47 -26.76 5.37
C ARG A 3 -41.49 -26.22 6.42
N GLU A 4 -40.19 -26.34 6.17
CA GLU A 4 -39.23 -25.22 6.24
C GLU A 4 -38.15 -25.38 5.16
N ASN A 5 -37.91 -24.27 4.45
CA ASN A 5 -37.00 -24.13 3.32
C ASN A 5 -35.65 -23.63 3.84
N CYS A 6 -34.55 -24.31 3.53
CA CYS A 6 -33.21 -23.70 3.63
C CYS A 6 -32.65 -23.51 2.21
N ARG A 7 -32.79 -22.28 1.70
CA ARG A 7 -32.13 -21.84 0.46
C ARG A 7 -30.68 -21.48 0.80
N LEU A 8 -29.71 -22.18 0.21
CA LEU A 8 -28.41 -21.59 -0.12
C LEU A 8 -27.83 -22.27 -1.38
N LEU A 9 -27.62 -21.43 -2.40
CA LEU A 9 -27.03 -21.71 -3.72
C LEU A 9 -25.50 -21.92 -3.62
N PRO A 10 -24.82 -22.35 -4.70
CA PRO A 10 -23.96 -23.52 -4.70
C PRO A 10 -22.47 -23.16 -4.64
N ALA A 11 -21.71 -23.86 -3.81
CA ALA A 11 -20.27 -23.99 -4.01
C ALA A 11 -19.79 -25.31 -3.38
N LEU A 12 -19.75 -26.34 -4.21
CA LEU A 12 -18.81 -27.47 -4.17
C LEU A 12 -18.72 -28.24 -2.84
N CYS A 13 -19.76 -29.01 -2.53
CA CYS A 13 -19.60 -30.22 -1.71
C CYS A 13 -19.65 -31.43 -2.67
N LEU A 14 -18.51 -31.85 -3.22
CA LEU A 14 -18.39 -33.15 -3.87
C LEU A 14 -18.33 -34.19 -2.75
N THR A 15 -19.49 -34.62 -2.29
CA THR A 15 -19.64 -35.76 -1.38
C THR A 15 -19.24 -37.03 -2.11
N VAL A 16 -18.02 -37.52 -1.90
CA VAL A 16 -17.70 -38.92 -2.20
C VAL A 16 -18.20 -39.74 -1.03
N CYS A 17 -19.38 -40.33 -1.20
CA CYS A 17 -19.97 -41.24 -0.23
C CYS A 17 -19.23 -42.59 -0.33
N PHE A 18 -18.23 -42.84 0.53
CA PHE A 18 -17.71 -44.20 0.74
C PHE A 18 -18.61 -44.90 1.78
N CYS A 19 -19.21 -46.01 1.37
CA CYS A 19 -20.25 -46.75 2.09
C CYS A 19 -19.82 -47.44 3.41
N LEU A 20 -18.78 -47.00 4.10
CA LEU A 20 -18.39 -47.56 5.41
C LEU A 20 -17.92 -46.46 6.37
N GLY A 21 -18.89 -45.78 6.98
CA GLY A 21 -18.86 -45.54 8.43
C GLY A 21 -17.75 -44.70 9.09
N PHE A 22 -16.98 -43.87 8.38
CA PHE A 22 -16.11 -42.89 9.04
C PHE A 22 -16.08 -41.56 8.28
N CYS A 23 -16.75 -40.54 8.84
CA CYS A 23 -16.61 -39.16 8.41
C CYS A 23 -15.39 -38.58 9.13
N THR A 24 -14.19 -38.75 8.57
CA THR A 24 -13.00 -38.06 9.09
C THR A 24 -13.03 -36.62 8.59
N SER A 25 -13.09 -35.68 9.52
CA SER A 25 -13.08 -34.25 9.24
C SER A 25 -11.75 -33.86 8.58
N VAL A 26 -11.76 -33.66 7.26
CA VAL A 26 -10.66 -33.01 6.55
C VAL A 26 -10.75 -31.52 6.84
N THR A 27 -9.97 -31.02 7.79
CA THR A 27 -9.76 -29.57 7.90
C THR A 27 -8.89 -29.15 6.72
N ALA A 28 -9.51 -28.67 5.64
CA ALA A 28 -8.80 -27.92 4.63
C ALA A 28 -8.24 -26.65 5.28
N LYS A 29 -6.98 -26.68 5.71
CA LYS A 29 -6.22 -25.45 5.90
C LYS A 29 -6.08 -24.84 4.52
N GLY A 30 -6.99 -23.91 4.19
CA GLY A 30 -6.84 -23.07 3.02
C GLY A 30 -5.44 -22.45 3.01
N PRO A 31 -4.90 -22.06 1.85
CA PRO A 31 -3.63 -21.36 1.80
C PRO A 31 -3.79 -20.07 2.59
N HIS A 32 -3.35 -20.08 3.85
CA HIS A 32 -2.97 -18.86 4.53
C HIS A 32 -1.81 -18.33 3.70
N LYS A 33 -2.15 -17.45 2.74
CA LYS A 33 -1.21 -16.55 2.11
C LYS A 33 -0.65 -15.71 3.24
N LYS A 34 0.40 -16.22 3.90
CA LYS A 34 1.22 -15.44 4.82
C LYS A 34 1.88 -14.40 3.94
N SER A 35 1.17 -13.29 3.70
CA SER A 35 1.80 -12.06 3.27
C SER A 35 2.66 -11.65 4.44
N THR A 36 3.90 -12.11 4.46
CA THR A 36 4.89 -11.52 5.34
C THR A 36 5.10 -10.13 4.77
N ASN A 37 4.35 -9.16 5.29
CA ASN A 37 4.55 -7.73 5.06
C ASN A 37 5.94 -7.37 5.61
N LYS A 38 6.96 -7.81 4.89
CA LYS A 38 8.35 -7.56 5.22
C LYS A 38 8.69 -6.22 4.62
N CYS A 39 9.14 -5.31 5.48
CA CYS A 39 9.72 -4.05 5.04
C CYS A 39 10.86 -4.35 4.05
N PRO A 40 10.84 -3.79 2.84
CA PRO A 40 11.89 -4.03 1.86
C PRO A 40 13.17 -3.31 2.26
N THR A 41 14.33 -3.95 2.14
CA THR A 41 15.64 -3.28 2.22
C THR A 41 15.82 -2.37 0.99
N PRO A 42 16.36 -1.13 1.10
CA PRO A 42 16.99 -0.48 2.27
C PRO A 42 16.03 0.37 3.14
N CYS A 43 14.74 0.04 3.17
CA CYS A 43 13.79 0.72 4.04
C CYS A 43 13.69 0.06 5.42
N LEU A 44 13.35 0.88 6.41
CA LEU A 44 13.08 0.51 7.78
C LEU A 44 11.64 0.86 8.12
N CYS A 45 10.93 -0.10 8.70
CA CYS A 45 9.52 0.05 9.06
C CYS A 45 9.35 -0.15 10.57
N SER A 46 8.49 0.65 11.21
CA SER A 46 8.19 0.56 12.63
C SER A 46 6.70 0.75 12.92
N ASN A 47 6.28 0.42 14.15
CA ASN A 47 4.90 0.46 14.64
C ASN A 47 3.95 -0.25 13.67
N GLU A 48 4.12 -1.56 13.51
CA GLU A 48 3.28 -2.37 12.62
C GLU A 48 3.26 -1.84 11.18
N ASN A 49 4.40 -1.32 10.71
CA ASN A 49 4.59 -0.76 9.37
C ASN A 49 3.88 0.58 9.10
N VAL A 50 3.39 1.26 10.13
CA VAL A 50 2.78 2.59 10.02
C VAL A 50 3.81 3.67 9.62
N TYR A 51 5.05 3.53 10.10
CA TYR A 51 6.16 4.43 9.76
C TYR A 51 7.12 3.71 8.83
N VAL A 52 7.44 4.33 7.70
CA VAL A 52 8.35 3.81 6.70
C VAL A 52 9.42 4.85 6.42
N ARG A 53 10.68 4.47 6.58
CA ARG A 53 11.84 5.29 6.25
C ARG A 53 12.70 4.56 5.23
N CYS A 54 12.91 5.15 4.07
CA CYS A 54 13.80 4.62 3.04
C CYS A 54 15.02 5.53 2.89
N THR A 55 16.19 4.93 2.65
CA THR A 55 17.43 5.67 2.44
C THR A 55 18.15 5.13 1.21
N LYS A 56 18.78 6.01 0.40
CA LYS A 56 19.58 5.61 -0.77
C LYS A 56 18.84 4.69 -1.74
N VAL A 57 17.61 5.08 -2.08
CA VAL A 57 16.77 4.36 -3.06
C VAL A 57 16.75 5.11 -4.39
N ASP A 58 16.70 4.36 -5.48
CA ASP A 58 16.64 4.86 -6.86
C ASP A 58 15.21 4.94 -7.42
N GLN A 59 14.25 4.34 -6.73
CA GLN A 59 12.82 4.38 -7.04
C GLN A 59 12.01 4.18 -5.76
N VAL A 60 10.73 4.58 -5.76
CA VAL A 60 9.81 4.23 -4.67
C VAL A 60 9.56 2.71 -4.70
N PRO A 61 9.94 1.94 -3.66
CA PRO A 61 9.84 0.48 -3.71
C PRO A 61 8.38 0.01 -3.78
N ARG A 62 8.07 -0.87 -4.74
CA ARG A 62 6.71 -1.37 -4.97
C ARG A 62 6.16 -2.22 -3.81
N TYR A 63 7.02 -2.75 -2.96
CA TYR A 63 6.67 -3.67 -1.87
C TYR A 63 6.59 -2.98 -0.50
N LEU A 64 6.28 -1.69 -0.48
CA LEU A 64 6.05 -0.98 0.77
C LEU A 64 4.66 -1.33 1.36
N PRO A 65 4.55 -1.31 2.70
CA PRO A 65 3.32 -1.65 3.40
C PRO A 65 2.21 -0.64 3.11
N ALA A 66 1.04 -1.12 2.65
CA ALA A 66 -0.08 -0.25 2.26
C ALA A 66 -0.72 0.52 3.44
N ASN A 67 -0.50 0.06 4.68
CA ASN A 67 -0.96 0.75 5.90
C ASN A 67 0.00 1.87 6.37
N ALA A 68 1.07 2.16 5.62
CA ALA A 68 1.96 3.26 5.91
C ALA A 68 1.18 4.59 5.98
N THR A 69 1.43 5.34 7.06
CA THR A 69 0.84 6.66 7.33
C THR A 69 1.89 7.76 7.23
N PHE A 70 3.14 7.44 7.56
CA PHE A 70 4.29 8.32 7.49
C PHE A 70 5.33 7.68 6.58
N LEU A 71 5.63 8.33 5.46
CA LEU A 71 6.59 7.84 4.49
C LEU A 71 7.69 8.87 4.31
N THR A 72 8.93 8.48 4.63
CA THR A 72 10.09 9.36 4.55
C THR A 72 11.15 8.77 3.64
N PHE A 73 11.73 9.62 2.79
CA PHE A 73 12.84 9.27 1.92
C PHE A 73 13.99 10.25 2.15
N HIS A 74 15.18 9.68 2.34
CA HIS A 74 16.43 10.44 2.46
C HIS A 74 17.44 9.99 1.42
N ASN A 75 18.17 10.92 0.81
CA ASN A 75 19.23 10.62 -0.15
C ASN A 75 18.75 9.72 -1.29
N ALA A 76 17.54 9.95 -1.80
CA ALA A 76 16.96 9.15 -2.89
C ALA A 76 17.18 9.81 -4.26
N THR A 77 17.20 8.99 -5.32
CA THR A 77 17.43 9.40 -6.70
C THR A 77 16.34 8.86 -7.63
N PHE A 78 15.07 9.23 -7.38
CA PHE A 78 13.88 8.63 -8.02
C PHE A 78 13.79 8.81 -9.54
N GLY A 79 14.58 9.72 -10.11
CA GLY A 79 14.35 10.22 -11.46
C GLY A 79 13.11 11.12 -11.49
N GLU A 80 11.92 10.53 -11.36
CA GLU A 80 10.63 11.24 -11.43
C GLU A 80 9.61 10.70 -10.43
N ILE A 81 8.81 11.58 -9.85
CA ILE A 81 7.59 11.26 -9.11
C ILE A 81 6.41 11.49 -10.06
N THR A 82 5.72 10.40 -10.41
CA THR A 82 4.67 10.38 -11.43
C THR A 82 3.30 10.11 -10.82
N ASN A 83 2.24 10.33 -11.60
CA ASN A 83 0.90 9.98 -11.18
C ASN A 83 0.83 8.48 -10.82
N GLY A 84 0.38 8.20 -9.60
CA GLY A 84 0.22 6.84 -9.10
C GLY A 84 1.42 6.32 -8.30
N THR A 85 2.56 7.03 -8.23
CA THR A 85 3.72 6.65 -7.40
C THR A 85 3.32 6.32 -5.96
N PHE A 86 2.37 7.06 -5.40
CA PHE A 86 1.88 6.86 -4.03
C PHE A 86 0.47 6.27 -3.93
N SER A 87 -0.08 5.75 -5.03
CA SER A 87 -1.47 5.26 -5.08
C SER A 87 -1.74 4.05 -4.17
N HIS A 88 -0.70 3.30 -3.81
CA HIS A 88 -0.79 2.12 -2.95
C HIS A 88 -0.90 2.44 -1.45
N PHE A 89 -0.87 3.72 -1.07
CA PHE A 89 -0.90 4.13 0.33
C PHE A 89 -2.14 4.98 0.66
N PRO A 90 -3.33 4.36 0.79
CA PRO A 90 -4.59 5.07 1.02
C PRO A 90 -4.67 5.79 2.38
N SER A 91 -3.71 5.53 3.28
CA SER A 91 -3.65 6.08 4.64
C SER A 91 -2.54 7.11 4.84
N LEU A 92 -1.82 7.54 3.80
CA LEU A 92 -0.77 8.55 3.97
C LEU A 92 -1.33 9.86 4.50
N HIS A 93 -0.73 10.32 5.59
CA HIS A 93 -0.94 11.64 6.17
C HIS A 93 0.29 12.53 5.99
N LEU A 94 1.49 11.93 5.92
CA LEU A 94 2.74 12.64 5.76
C LEU A 94 3.66 11.96 4.75
N ILE A 95 4.20 12.78 3.84
CA ILE A 95 5.35 12.44 2.99
C ILE A 95 6.47 13.43 3.32
N LEU A 96 7.67 12.91 3.58
CA LEU A 96 8.89 13.72 3.69
C LEU A 96 9.90 13.24 2.63
N LEU A 97 10.29 14.14 1.75
CA LEU A 97 11.34 13.96 0.75
C LEU A 97 12.49 14.88 1.17
N LYS A 98 13.64 14.31 1.52
CA LYS A 98 14.79 15.08 1.98
C LYS A 98 16.09 14.66 1.29
N ASP A 99 16.97 15.62 1.01
CA ASP A 99 18.31 15.38 0.45
C ASP A 99 18.28 14.54 -0.84
N SER A 100 17.20 14.64 -1.63
CA SER A 100 16.89 13.74 -2.73
C SER A 100 16.88 14.47 -4.08
N THR A 101 17.03 13.73 -5.18
CA THR A 101 17.02 14.25 -6.56
C THR A 101 15.89 13.60 -7.35
N PHE A 102 14.97 14.41 -7.87
CA PHE A 102 13.81 13.95 -8.64
C PHE A 102 13.11 15.10 -9.36
N ASN A 103 12.33 14.78 -10.38
CA ASN A 103 11.34 15.68 -10.97
C ASN A 103 9.94 15.36 -10.45
N ILE A 104 9.02 16.32 -10.54
CA ILE A 104 7.63 16.11 -10.15
C ILE A 104 6.72 16.34 -11.36
N GLU A 105 6.13 15.26 -11.85
CA GLU A 105 5.21 15.28 -12.98
C GLU A 105 3.82 15.78 -12.59
N GLY A 106 2.99 16.04 -13.60
CA GLY A 106 1.60 16.41 -13.39
C GLY A 106 0.81 15.32 -12.66
N ASP A 107 -0.09 15.72 -11.76
CA ASP A 107 -0.90 14.79 -10.97
C ASP A 107 -0.08 13.81 -10.07
N ALA A 108 1.20 14.08 -9.80
CA ALA A 108 2.11 13.19 -9.04
C ALA A 108 1.54 12.71 -7.69
N PHE A 109 0.82 13.58 -6.99
CA PHE A 109 0.25 13.29 -5.67
C PHE A 109 -1.27 13.08 -5.69
N LYS A 110 -1.85 12.87 -6.88
CA LYS A 110 -3.29 12.71 -7.07
C LYS A 110 -3.81 11.48 -6.33
N GLY A 111 -4.96 11.64 -5.68
CA GLY A 111 -5.62 10.56 -4.94
C GLY A 111 -5.19 10.44 -3.47
N LEU A 112 -4.15 11.18 -3.04
CA LEU A 112 -3.73 11.25 -1.64
C LEU A 112 -4.66 12.15 -0.80
N ARG A 113 -5.91 11.71 -0.66
CA ARG A 113 -7.00 12.50 -0.04
C ARG A 113 -6.81 12.77 1.45
N LYS A 114 -5.94 12.01 2.13
CA LYS A 114 -5.65 12.15 3.57
C LYS A 114 -4.32 12.84 3.84
N LEU A 115 -3.54 13.16 2.81
CA LEU A 115 -2.23 13.78 2.98
C LEU A 115 -2.40 15.20 3.52
N GLN A 116 -1.83 15.45 4.68
CA GLN A 116 -1.88 16.73 5.38
C GLN A 116 -0.54 17.47 5.33
N TYR A 117 0.56 16.71 5.28
CA TYR A 117 1.92 17.23 5.34
C TYR A 117 2.72 16.67 4.16
N LEU A 118 3.22 17.54 3.30
CA LEU A 118 4.14 17.18 2.23
C LEU A 118 5.40 18.02 2.40
N PHE A 119 6.45 17.46 2.97
CA PHE A 119 7.71 18.18 3.17
C PHE A 119 8.68 17.85 2.04
N ILE A 120 9.15 18.89 1.35
CA ILE A 120 10.13 18.81 0.27
C ILE A 120 11.34 19.65 0.68
N ASP A 121 12.24 19.05 1.46
CA ASP A 121 13.35 19.75 2.13
C ASP A 121 14.72 19.41 1.49
N ASN A 122 15.53 20.43 1.24
CA ASN A 122 16.91 20.29 0.72
C ASN A 122 17.03 19.31 -0.47
N ASN A 123 16.10 19.37 -1.42
CA ASN A 123 16.10 18.49 -2.60
C ASN A 123 16.67 19.20 -3.83
N ASN A 124 17.21 18.42 -4.75
CA ASN A 124 17.63 18.89 -6.07
C ASN A 124 16.54 18.54 -7.10
N ILE A 125 15.59 19.46 -7.29
CA ILE A 125 14.44 19.27 -8.18
C ILE A 125 14.68 20.01 -9.49
N GLN A 126 14.72 19.30 -10.61
CA GLN A 126 14.99 19.93 -11.92
C GLN A 126 13.72 20.55 -12.52
N SER A 127 12.57 19.87 -12.35
CA SER A 127 11.28 20.36 -12.84
C SER A 127 10.13 19.98 -11.91
N ILE A 128 9.12 20.85 -11.87
CA ILE A 128 7.83 20.64 -11.22
C ILE A 128 6.74 21.06 -12.20
N SER A 129 5.84 20.14 -12.54
CA SER A 129 4.67 20.48 -13.36
C SER A 129 3.72 21.42 -12.63
N GLY A 130 3.10 22.36 -13.34
CA GLY A 130 2.15 23.33 -12.77
C GLY A 130 0.91 22.70 -12.10
N ASN A 131 0.59 21.44 -12.42
CA ASN A 131 -0.48 20.66 -11.80
C ASN A 131 0.03 19.51 -10.90
N ALA A 132 1.29 19.52 -10.49
CA ALA A 132 1.90 18.46 -9.66
C ALA A 132 1.13 18.19 -8.35
N PHE A 133 0.64 19.25 -7.69
CA PHE A 133 -0.03 19.19 -6.39
C PHE A 133 -1.57 19.16 -6.51
N GLN A 134 -2.11 18.98 -7.72
CA GLN A 134 -3.54 18.99 -7.94
C GLN A 134 -4.24 17.84 -7.19
N GLY A 135 -5.34 18.16 -6.51
CA GLY A 135 -6.18 17.16 -5.82
C GLY A 135 -5.76 16.81 -4.39
N LEU A 136 -4.72 17.45 -3.85
CA LEU A 136 -4.31 17.37 -2.44
C LEU A 136 -5.27 18.17 -1.52
N LYS A 137 -6.52 17.69 -1.42
CA LYS A 137 -7.63 18.42 -0.75
C LYS A 137 -7.47 18.61 0.76
N SER A 138 -6.68 17.78 1.42
CA SER A 138 -6.47 17.82 2.88
C SER A 138 -5.12 18.40 3.27
N LEU A 139 -4.34 18.91 2.29
CA LEU A 139 -3.02 19.43 2.55
C LEU A 139 -3.11 20.71 3.38
N THR A 140 -2.34 20.75 4.45
CA THR A 140 -2.28 21.88 5.38
C THR A 140 -0.89 22.52 5.40
N HIS A 141 0.15 21.74 5.09
CA HIS A 141 1.54 22.18 5.09
C HIS A 141 2.27 21.56 3.90
N LEU A 142 2.97 22.42 3.15
CA LEU A 142 3.83 22.11 2.01
C LEU A 142 5.22 22.69 2.27
#